data_AF-A0A1G8MS29-F1
#
_entry.id   AF-A0A1G8MS29-F1
#
_cell.length_a   1.000
_cell.length_b   1.000
_cell.length_c   1.000
_cell.angle_alpha   90.00
_cell.angle_beta   90.00
_cell.angle_gamma   90.00
#
_symmetry.space_group_name_H-M   'P 1'
#
loop_
_entity.id
_entity.type
_entity.pdbx_description
1 polymer ?
#
loop_
_entity_poly.entity_id
_entity_poly.type
_entity_poly.pdbx_seq_one_letter_code
_entity_poly.pdbx_strand_id
1 'polypeptide(L)'
;MDHSPLPRRVQRIRHELRRRDVEVIRTTTNGANFVSVTFTGDALADFLSASFDDHVKFIFSDDNGDVIRRDYTPRAFDPAKRELTIEFALHGDGKASTWAQRASRGSTAIIGGPKGSMIIPLDYDWHLLVGDATALPAINRRLEELPAASRALVIVQVNDPADRRALHSQAQLELQWVDSPEQLISALRQLQLPSADGFAWGAGEASMMAQARAIIANEKGHPKDAMRVAAYWRHGVSDYHAELS
;
A
#
# COMPACT_ATOMS: atom_id res chain seq x y z
N MET A 1 32.00 5.12 -24.53
CA MET A 1 31.17 5.73 -23.48
C MET A 1 30.96 4.67 -22.43
N ASP A 2 31.40 4.94 -21.22
CA ASP A 2 31.33 4.03 -20.07
C ASP A 2 29.86 3.88 -19.65
N HIS A 3 29.25 2.74 -19.97
CA HIS A 3 27.92 2.36 -19.48
C HIS A 3 28.04 1.73 -18.09
N SER A 4 28.64 2.46 -17.15
CA SER A 4 28.49 2.13 -15.74
C SER A 4 27.01 2.27 -15.39
N PRO A 5 26.34 1.21 -14.90
CA PRO A 5 24.94 1.31 -14.51
C PRO A 5 24.81 2.37 -13.42
N LEU A 6 23.86 3.31 -13.61
CA LEU A 6 23.53 4.28 -12.58
C LEU A 6 23.24 3.53 -11.27
N PRO A 7 23.73 4.01 -10.12
CA PRO A 7 23.48 3.34 -8.85
C PRO A 7 21.97 3.26 -8.62
N ARG A 8 21.48 2.09 -8.21
CA ARG A 8 20.08 1.92 -7.79
C ARG A 8 19.77 2.92 -6.69
N ARG A 9 18.96 3.94 -6.99
CA ARG A 9 18.54 4.96 -6.01
C ARG A 9 17.66 4.36 -4.90
N VAL A 10 16.95 3.28 -5.21
CA VAL A 10 16.15 2.51 -4.25
C VAL A 10 17.05 1.67 -3.34
N GLN A 11 16.94 1.87 -2.03
CA GLN A 11 17.74 1.16 -1.03
C GLN A 11 16.92 0.13 -0.28
N ARG A 12 17.51 -1.05 -0.04
CA ARG A 12 16.86 -2.09 0.77
C ARG A 12 17.44 -2.11 2.17
N ILE A 13 16.58 -1.95 3.16
CA ILE A 13 16.94 -2.16 4.57
C ILE A 13 16.24 -3.41 5.10
N ARG A 14 16.90 -4.13 6.00
CA ARG A 14 16.34 -5.30 6.68
C ARG A 14 16.06 -4.92 8.13
N HIS A 15 14.93 -5.39 8.63
CA HIS A 15 14.54 -5.24 10.02
C HIS A 15 14.63 -6.58 10.73
N GLU A 16 14.86 -6.56 12.04
CA GLU A 16 14.70 -7.76 12.84
C GLU A 16 13.23 -8.17 12.84
N LEU A 17 12.97 -9.44 12.52
CA LEU A 17 11.60 -9.95 12.50
C LEU A 17 11.10 -10.16 13.92
N ARG A 18 10.13 -9.34 14.33
CA ARG A 18 9.47 -9.44 15.64
C ARG A 18 8.00 -9.75 15.48
N ARG A 19 7.44 -10.46 16.47
CA ARG A 19 6.00 -10.61 16.67
C ARG A 19 5.60 -9.72 17.83
N ARG A 20 4.58 -8.91 17.64
CA ARG A 20 4.14 -7.90 18.59
C ARG A 20 2.68 -8.15 18.92
N ASP A 21 2.41 -8.56 20.15
CA ASP A 21 1.05 -8.58 20.67
C ASP A 21 0.54 -7.14 20.76
N VAL A 22 -0.64 -6.92 20.21
CA VAL A 22 -1.27 -5.61 20.17
C VAL A 22 -2.76 -5.72 20.51
N GLU A 23 -3.29 -4.62 21.03
CA GLU A 23 -4.72 -4.48 21.29
C GLU A 23 -5.30 -3.26 20.57
N VAL A 24 -6.56 -3.35 20.16
CA VAL A 24 -7.29 -2.25 19.53
C VAL A 24 -7.62 -1.19 20.58
N ILE A 25 -7.29 0.07 20.28
CA ILE A 25 -7.68 1.21 21.10
C ILE A 25 -8.75 2.09 20.45
N ARG A 26 -8.82 2.08 19.11
CA ARG A 26 -9.71 2.94 18.33
C ARG A 26 -10.02 2.32 16.98
N THR A 27 -11.27 2.43 16.54
CA THR A 27 -11.70 2.16 15.18
C THR A 27 -12.31 3.41 14.56
N THR A 28 -12.16 3.58 13.25
CA THR A 28 -12.70 4.73 12.51
C THR A 28 -13.13 4.28 11.12
N THR A 29 -14.38 4.51 10.77
CA THR A 29 -14.91 4.20 9.44
C THR A 29 -14.44 5.25 8.43
N ASN A 30 -13.89 4.81 7.30
CA ASN A 30 -13.30 5.68 6.27
C ASN A 30 -13.95 5.45 4.90
N GLY A 31 -15.18 5.92 4.71
CA GLY A 31 -15.99 5.55 3.54
C GLY A 31 -16.85 4.32 3.81
N ALA A 32 -17.45 3.75 2.77
CA ALA A 32 -18.42 2.66 2.93
C ALA A 32 -17.74 1.32 3.25
N ASN A 33 -16.59 1.04 2.65
CA ASN A 33 -15.95 -0.27 2.69
C ASN A 33 -14.55 -0.23 3.30
N PHE A 34 -14.28 0.70 4.22
CA PHE A 34 -13.01 0.76 4.93
C PHE A 34 -13.16 1.07 6.41
N VAL A 35 -12.30 0.44 7.21
CA VAL A 35 -12.11 0.77 8.64
C VAL A 35 -10.63 0.92 8.95
N SER A 36 -10.25 2.05 9.54
CA SER A 36 -8.97 2.18 10.25
C SER A 36 -9.11 1.55 11.63
N VAL A 37 -8.19 0.65 11.96
CA VAL A 37 -8.03 0.10 13.31
C VAL A 37 -6.69 0.59 13.84
N THR A 38 -6.72 1.30 14.96
CA THR A 38 -5.52 1.73 15.68
C THR A 38 -5.25 0.80 16.84
N PHE A 39 -4.03 0.32 16.89
CA PHE A 39 -3.51 -0.63 17.85
C PHE A 39 -2.51 0.03 18.79
N THR A 40 -2.41 -0.46 20.02
CA THR A 40 -1.32 -0.16 20.95
C THR A 40 -0.72 -1.43 21.52
N GLY A 41 0.41 -1.30 22.22
CA GLY A 41 1.08 -2.38 22.94
C GLY A 41 2.53 -2.04 23.23
N ASP A 42 3.06 -2.48 24.36
CA ASP A 42 4.47 -2.25 24.72
C ASP A 42 5.44 -2.86 23.71
N ALA A 43 5.05 -3.95 23.05
CA ALA A 43 5.83 -4.59 21.99
C ALA A 43 6.04 -3.70 20.75
N LEU A 44 5.28 -2.60 20.59
CA LEU A 44 5.48 -1.62 19.52
C LEU A 44 6.61 -0.61 19.81
N ALA A 45 7.28 -0.68 20.97
CA ALA A 45 8.32 0.27 21.36
C ALA A 45 9.48 0.38 20.34
N ASP A 46 9.75 -0.69 19.59
CA ASP A 46 10.80 -0.75 18.56
C ASP A 46 10.23 -0.86 17.13
N PHE A 47 8.92 -0.65 16.95
CA PHE A 47 8.31 -0.79 15.64
C PHE A 47 8.85 0.30 14.70
N LEU A 48 9.28 -0.13 13.52
CA LEU A 48 9.79 0.75 12.48
C LEU A 48 9.17 0.35 11.14
N SER A 49 8.64 1.35 10.44
CA SER A 49 8.24 1.23 9.05
C SER A 49 8.80 2.43 8.31
N ALA A 50 9.81 2.20 7.48
CA ALA A 50 10.62 3.26 6.87
C ALA A 50 10.25 3.55 5.40
N SER A 51 9.40 2.73 4.78
CA SER A 51 8.86 2.99 3.45
C SER A 51 7.34 2.92 3.45
N PHE A 52 6.72 3.72 2.58
CA PHE A 52 5.27 3.75 2.37
C PHE A 52 4.68 2.41 1.91
N ASP A 53 5.47 1.59 1.22
CA ASP A 53 5.08 0.28 0.69
C ASP A 53 5.49 -0.89 1.58
N ASP A 54 5.91 -0.61 2.82
CA ASP A 54 6.12 -1.64 3.83
C ASP A 54 4.83 -2.42 4.09
N HIS A 55 5.00 -3.70 4.44
CA HIS A 55 3.90 -4.55 4.87
C HIS A 55 4.26 -5.29 6.15
N VAL A 56 3.24 -5.52 6.96
CA VAL A 56 3.28 -6.36 8.16
C VAL A 56 2.38 -7.58 7.95
N LYS A 57 2.73 -8.67 8.63
CA LYS A 57 1.84 -9.83 8.78
C LYS A 57 0.88 -9.53 9.93
N PHE A 58 -0.38 -9.26 9.63
CA PHE A 58 -1.47 -9.21 10.60
C PHE A 58 -1.93 -10.64 10.90
N ILE A 59 -1.90 -11.02 12.18
CA ILE A 59 -2.17 -12.39 12.62
C ILE A 59 -3.26 -12.33 13.69
N PHE A 60 -4.33 -13.10 13.50
CA PHE A 60 -5.46 -13.17 14.42
C PHE A 60 -6.08 -14.57 14.39
N SER A 61 -6.88 -14.90 15.41
CA SER A 61 -7.70 -16.11 15.41
C SER A 61 -9.10 -15.78 14.92
N ASP A 62 -9.65 -16.60 14.01
CA ASP A 62 -11.05 -16.47 13.61
C ASP A 62 -12.01 -17.14 14.61
N ASP A 63 -13.31 -17.13 14.30
CA ASP A 63 -14.37 -17.70 15.16
C ASP A 63 -14.20 -19.21 15.42
N ASN A 64 -13.50 -19.94 14.55
CA ASN A 64 -13.21 -21.37 14.70
C ASN A 64 -11.90 -21.63 15.48
N GLY A 65 -11.18 -20.57 15.86
CA GLY A 65 -9.86 -20.64 16.46
C GLY A 65 -8.72 -20.85 15.46
N ASP A 66 -8.99 -20.77 14.15
CA ASP A 66 -7.94 -20.90 13.13
C ASP A 66 -7.06 -19.64 13.12
N VAL A 67 -5.74 -19.84 13.10
CA VAL A 67 -4.79 -18.72 13.00
C VAL A 67 -4.68 -18.23 11.57
N ILE A 68 -5.23 -17.05 11.32
CA ILE A 68 -5.24 -16.36 10.03
C ILE A 68 -4.07 -15.39 9.94
N ARG A 69 -3.48 -15.26 8.75
CA ARG A 69 -2.36 -14.36 8.49
C ARG A 69 -2.61 -13.59 7.21
N ARG A 70 -2.57 -12.27 7.25
CA ARG A 70 -2.78 -11.41 6.08
C ARG A 70 -1.77 -10.28 6.06
N ASP A 71 -1.42 -9.81 4.88
CA ASP A 71 -0.48 -8.73 4.72
C ASP A 71 -1.23 -7.41 4.66
N TYR A 72 -0.77 -6.45 5.45
CA TYR A 72 -1.34 -5.12 5.52
C TYR A 72 -0.25 -4.07 5.53
N THR A 73 -0.57 -2.91 4.95
CA THR A 73 0.28 -1.73 5.02
C THR A 73 0.14 -1.06 6.39
N PRO A 74 1.24 -0.79 7.11
CA PRO A 74 1.25 0.15 8.23
C PRO A 74 0.85 1.52 7.71
N ARG A 75 -0.37 1.97 8.00
CA ARG A 75 -0.90 3.23 7.47
C ARG A 75 -0.27 4.42 8.16
N ALA A 76 -0.15 4.36 9.48
CA ALA A 76 0.49 5.38 10.31
C ALA A 76 1.08 4.74 11.57
N PHE A 77 2.18 5.29 12.07
CA PHE A 77 2.75 4.89 13.35
C PHE A 77 3.19 6.12 14.13
N ASP A 78 2.68 6.27 15.35
CA ASP A 78 3.11 7.27 16.32
C ASP A 78 4.04 6.59 17.34
N PRO A 79 5.37 6.79 17.27
CA PRO A 79 6.30 6.13 18.18
C PRO A 79 6.20 6.65 19.63
N ALA A 80 5.75 7.90 19.84
CA ALA A 80 5.61 8.47 21.17
C ALA A 80 4.42 7.84 21.91
N LYS A 81 3.32 7.59 21.19
CA LYS A 81 2.13 6.92 21.74
C LYS A 81 2.17 5.40 21.59
N ARG A 82 3.10 4.86 20.80
CA ARG A 82 3.14 3.45 20.37
C ARG A 82 1.81 3.04 19.74
N GLU A 83 1.30 3.89 18.86
CA GLU A 83 0.04 3.66 18.15
C GLU A 83 0.32 3.28 16.70
N LEU A 84 -0.10 2.09 16.27
CA LEU A 84 -0.03 1.63 14.90
C LEU A 84 -1.44 1.61 14.30
N THR A 85 -1.65 2.33 13.20
CA THR A 85 -2.90 2.27 12.44
C THR A 85 -2.74 1.36 11.22
N ILE A 86 -3.70 0.46 11.03
CA ILE A 86 -3.87 -0.34 9.81
C ILE A 86 -5.26 -0.05 9.25
N GLU A 87 -5.34 0.10 7.93
CA GLU A 87 -6.61 0.22 7.21
C GLU A 87 -7.02 -1.13 6.61
N PHE A 88 -8.25 -1.53 6.92
CA PHE A 88 -8.86 -2.75 6.44
C PHE A 88 -9.91 -2.40 5.41
N ALA A 89 -9.76 -2.95 4.22
CA ALA A 89 -10.76 -2.88 3.18
C ALA A 89 -11.78 -4.01 3.37
N LEU A 90 -13.06 -3.67 3.40
CA LEU A 90 -14.17 -4.52 3.86
C LEU A 90 -14.88 -5.24 2.71
N HIS A 91 -14.16 -5.60 1.65
CA HIS A 91 -14.78 -6.28 0.50
C HIS A 91 -14.98 -7.78 0.77
N GLY A 92 -16.24 -8.23 0.70
CA GLY A 92 -16.65 -9.64 0.75
C GLY A 92 -16.46 -10.32 2.11
N ASP A 93 -16.66 -11.64 2.12
CA ASP A 93 -16.67 -12.50 3.32
C ASP A 93 -15.27 -12.97 3.76
N GLY A 94 -14.25 -12.13 3.57
CA GLY A 94 -12.89 -12.46 3.97
C GLY A 94 -12.73 -12.47 5.49
N LYS A 95 -12.06 -13.50 6.05
CA LYS A 95 -11.84 -13.63 7.51
C LYS A 95 -11.31 -12.35 8.18
N ALA A 96 -10.42 -11.60 7.49
CA ALA A 96 -9.88 -10.35 8.01
C ALA A 96 -10.87 -9.17 7.93
N SER A 97 -11.75 -9.13 6.92
CA SER A 97 -12.87 -8.18 6.84
C SER A 97 -13.84 -8.43 8.00
N THR A 98 -14.22 -9.69 8.23
CA THR A 98 -15.09 -10.09 9.36
C THR A 98 -14.48 -9.70 10.71
N TRP A 99 -13.18 -9.96 10.90
CA TRP A 99 -12.48 -9.54 12.12
C TRP A 99 -12.51 -8.01 12.28
N ALA A 100 -12.20 -7.26 11.22
CA ALA A 100 -12.13 -5.80 11.27
C ALA A 100 -13.50 -5.14 11.54
N GLN A 101 -14.59 -5.70 11.00
CA GLN A 101 -15.96 -5.23 11.26
C GLN A 101 -16.37 -5.40 12.73
N ARG A 102 -15.85 -6.43 13.41
CA ARG A 102 -16.15 -6.73 14.82
C ARG A 102 -15.12 -6.15 15.78
N ALA A 103 -14.02 -5.63 15.26
CA ALA A 103 -12.94 -5.09 16.06
C ALA A 103 -13.47 -3.95 16.95
N SER A 104 -13.30 -4.13 18.25
CA SER A 104 -13.67 -3.18 19.28
C SER A 104 -12.51 -3.00 20.24
N ARG A 105 -12.56 -1.96 21.07
CA ARG A 105 -11.50 -1.67 22.04
C ARG A 105 -11.21 -2.91 22.92
N GLY A 106 -9.94 -3.29 23.02
CA GLY A 106 -9.48 -4.50 23.72
C GLY A 106 -9.41 -5.76 22.85
N SER A 107 -9.87 -5.72 21.59
CA SER A 107 -9.63 -6.84 20.66
C SER A 107 -8.14 -7.01 20.40
N THR A 108 -7.64 -8.24 20.43
CA THR A 108 -6.19 -8.52 20.33
C THR A 108 -5.81 -9.09 18.97
N ALA A 109 -4.57 -8.81 18.54
CA ALA A 109 -3.95 -9.41 17.36
C ALA A 109 -2.43 -9.47 17.55
N ILE A 110 -1.73 -10.09 16.59
CA ILE A 110 -0.27 -10.09 16.52
C ILE A 110 0.17 -9.41 15.22
N ILE A 111 1.13 -8.49 15.32
CA ILE A 111 1.81 -7.87 14.19
C ILE A 111 3.19 -8.51 14.00
N GLY A 112 3.41 -9.14 12.85
CA GLY A 112 4.70 -9.63 12.41
C GLY A 112 5.40 -8.67 11.45
N GLY A 113 6.66 -8.33 11.71
CA GLY A 113 7.46 -7.47 10.82
C GLY A 113 7.29 -5.97 11.06
N PRO A 114 7.51 -5.10 10.05
CA PRO A 114 7.90 -5.45 8.69
C PRO A 114 9.25 -6.17 8.64
N LYS A 115 9.49 -7.01 7.63
CA LYS A 115 10.75 -7.77 7.48
C LYS A 115 11.89 -6.91 6.91
N GLY A 116 11.55 -5.80 6.26
CA GLY A 116 12.47 -4.88 5.61
C GLY A 116 11.68 -3.80 4.89
N SER A 117 12.39 -2.77 4.44
CA SER A 117 11.82 -1.67 3.68
C SER A 117 12.58 -1.44 2.38
N MET A 118 11.88 -0.99 1.35
CA MET A 118 12.44 -0.52 0.10
C MET A 118 12.37 1.01 0.09
N ILE A 119 13.42 1.68 0.54
CA ILE A 119 13.47 3.14 0.63
C ILE A 119 13.46 3.73 -0.77
N ILE A 120 12.36 4.40 -1.11
CA ILE A 120 12.19 5.11 -2.37
C ILE A 120 12.52 6.59 -2.15
N PRO A 121 13.52 7.15 -2.87
CA PRO A 121 13.86 8.56 -2.79
C PRO A 121 12.64 9.48 -3.00
N LEU A 122 12.63 10.64 -2.35
CA LEU A 122 11.57 11.64 -2.45
C LEU A 122 11.88 12.74 -3.49
N ASP A 123 13.10 12.74 -4.02
CA ASP A 123 13.65 13.71 -4.98
C ASP A 123 13.50 13.22 -6.44
N TYR A 124 12.42 12.50 -6.74
CA TYR A 124 11.97 12.32 -8.12
C TYR A 124 11.11 13.53 -8.51
N ASP A 125 11.20 13.96 -9.77
CA ASP A 125 10.38 15.07 -10.29
C ASP A 125 8.90 14.70 -10.29
N TRP A 126 8.59 13.41 -10.50
CA TRP A 126 7.22 12.90 -10.44
C TRP A 126 7.11 11.46 -9.89
N HIS A 127 5.93 11.17 -9.36
CA HIS A 127 5.52 9.86 -8.87
C HIS A 127 4.24 9.42 -9.56
N LEU A 128 4.25 8.24 -10.19
CA LEU A 128 3.04 7.56 -10.64
C LEU A 128 2.61 6.55 -9.57
N LEU A 129 1.40 6.66 -9.04
CA LEU A 129 0.83 5.73 -8.06
C LEU A 129 -0.46 5.12 -8.61
N VAL A 130 -0.48 3.81 -8.84
CA VAL A 130 -1.61 3.12 -9.50
C VAL A 130 -2.08 1.94 -8.67
N GLY A 131 -3.38 1.79 -8.45
CA GLY A 131 -3.87 0.60 -7.76
C GLY A 131 -5.38 0.50 -7.59
N ASP A 132 -5.82 -0.57 -6.93
CA ASP A 132 -7.20 -0.67 -6.44
C ASP A 132 -7.32 -0.15 -5.00
N ALA A 133 -8.52 -0.30 -4.44
CA ALA A 133 -8.86 0.01 -3.06
C ALA A 133 -7.83 -0.55 -2.04
N THR A 134 -7.25 -1.74 -2.26
CA THR A 134 -6.26 -2.33 -1.34
C THR A 134 -4.93 -1.59 -1.31
N ALA A 135 -4.62 -0.80 -2.34
CA ALA A 135 -3.41 0.01 -2.43
C ALA A 135 -3.55 1.38 -1.76
N LEU A 136 -4.78 1.83 -1.47
CA LEU A 136 -5.05 3.15 -0.90
C LEU A 136 -4.22 3.48 0.34
N PRO A 137 -4.00 2.56 1.31
CA PRO A 137 -3.19 2.89 2.48
C PRO A 137 -1.75 3.26 2.14
N ALA A 138 -1.13 2.56 1.18
CA ALA A 138 0.23 2.85 0.73
C ALA A 138 0.28 4.11 -0.14
N ILE A 139 -0.69 4.31 -1.03
CA ILE A 139 -0.82 5.53 -1.84
C ILE A 139 -0.93 6.75 -0.94
N ASN A 140 -1.84 6.71 0.05
CA ASN A 140 -2.08 7.83 0.95
C ASN A 140 -0.82 8.16 1.76
N ARG A 141 -0.15 7.12 2.28
CA ARG A 141 1.12 7.29 3.00
C ARG A 141 2.21 7.89 2.11
N ARG A 142 2.33 7.47 0.84
CA ARG A 142 3.29 8.08 -0.08
C ARG A 142 2.98 9.56 -0.31
N LEU A 143 1.72 9.90 -0.58
CA LEU A 143 1.30 11.28 -0.84
C LEU A 143 1.61 12.23 0.32
N GLU A 144 1.53 11.77 1.57
CA GLU A 144 1.89 12.53 2.77
C GLU A 144 3.40 12.83 2.88
N GLU A 145 4.26 12.00 2.28
CA GLU A 145 5.72 12.15 2.29
C GLU A 145 6.23 13.04 1.14
N LEU A 146 5.46 13.17 0.04
CA LEU A 146 5.94 13.83 -1.17
C LEU A 146 6.13 15.34 -0.98
N PRO A 147 7.27 15.90 -1.42
CA PRO A 147 7.56 17.33 -1.29
C PRO A 147 6.79 18.16 -2.34
N ALA A 148 6.58 19.44 -2.03
CA ALA A 148 5.85 20.38 -2.91
C ALA A 148 6.45 20.57 -4.30
N ALA A 149 7.74 20.30 -4.47
CA ALA A 149 8.43 20.38 -5.76
C ALA A 149 8.10 19.21 -6.71
N SER A 150 7.51 18.13 -6.20
CA SER A 150 7.20 16.93 -6.98
C SER A 150 5.78 16.96 -7.56
N ARG A 151 5.54 16.15 -8.59
CA ARG A 151 4.20 15.86 -9.13
C ARG A 151 3.75 14.46 -8.73
N ALA A 152 2.49 14.30 -8.36
CA ALA A 152 1.89 13.00 -8.06
C ALA A 152 0.77 12.69 -9.05
N LEU A 153 1.00 11.71 -9.94
CA LEU A 153 0.03 11.18 -10.89
C LEU A 153 -0.61 9.94 -10.26
N VAL A 154 -1.90 9.98 -9.95
CA VAL A 154 -2.55 8.93 -9.16
C VAL A 154 -3.78 8.39 -9.91
N ILE A 155 -3.82 7.07 -10.12
CA ILE A 155 -4.99 6.39 -10.71
C ILE A 155 -5.44 5.31 -9.73
N VAL A 156 -6.64 5.45 -9.18
CA VAL A 156 -7.18 4.47 -8.23
C VAL A 156 -8.51 3.91 -8.70
N GLN A 157 -8.58 2.58 -8.74
CA GLN A 157 -9.82 1.84 -8.97
C GLN A 157 -10.54 1.58 -7.65
N VAL A 158 -11.81 2.00 -7.56
CA VAL A 158 -12.71 1.62 -6.47
C VAL A 158 -14.05 1.19 -7.05
N ASN A 159 -14.65 0.14 -6.49
CA ASN A 159 -15.95 -0.35 -6.96
C ASN A 159 -17.10 0.55 -6.50
N ASP A 160 -16.99 1.08 -5.28
CA ASP A 160 -17.99 1.94 -4.66
C ASP A 160 -17.48 3.40 -4.67
N PRO A 161 -18.19 4.34 -5.33
CA PRO A 161 -17.85 5.75 -5.28
C PRO A 161 -17.80 6.33 -3.86
N ALA A 162 -18.46 5.72 -2.87
CA ALA A 162 -18.40 6.13 -1.47
C ALA A 162 -17.05 5.85 -0.80
N ASP A 163 -16.18 5.04 -1.41
CA ASP A 163 -14.80 4.84 -0.95
C ASP A 163 -13.82 5.88 -1.50
N ARG A 164 -14.25 6.68 -2.47
CA ARG A 164 -13.47 7.82 -2.97
C ARG A 164 -13.36 8.84 -1.85
N ARG A 165 -12.13 9.15 -1.47
CA ARG A 165 -11.81 10.05 -0.35
C ARG A 165 -10.91 11.19 -0.80
N ALA A 166 -10.92 12.29 -0.06
CA ALA A 166 -9.92 13.33 -0.24
C ALA A 166 -8.54 12.72 0.07
N LEU A 167 -7.60 12.89 -0.88
CA LEU A 167 -6.19 12.55 -0.68
C LEU A 167 -5.42 13.87 -0.56
N HIS A 168 -4.50 13.91 0.39
CA HIS A 168 -3.72 15.11 0.68
C HIS A 168 -2.25 14.90 0.33
N SER A 169 -1.64 15.92 -0.26
CA SER A 169 -0.21 15.94 -0.55
C SER A 169 0.28 17.39 -0.59
N GLN A 170 1.56 17.61 -0.32
CA GLN A 170 2.21 18.89 -0.64
C GLN A 170 2.55 18.97 -2.14
N ALA A 171 2.76 17.81 -2.79
CA ALA A 171 3.02 17.72 -4.23
C ALA A 171 1.84 18.20 -5.08
N GLN A 172 2.12 18.52 -6.34
CA GLN A 172 1.06 18.77 -7.32
C GLN A 172 0.34 17.45 -7.63
N LEU A 173 -0.85 17.26 -7.05
CA LEU A 173 -1.64 16.04 -7.15
C LEU A 173 -2.60 16.07 -8.35
N GLU A 174 -2.44 15.11 -9.26
CA GLU A 174 -3.36 14.77 -10.34
C GLU A 174 -4.00 13.41 -10.03
N LEU A 175 -5.21 13.42 -9.49
CA LEU A 175 -5.92 12.22 -9.04
C LEU A 175 -7.06 11.87 -10.00
N GLN A 176 -7.05 10.62 -10.48
CA GLN A 176 -8.12 10.03 -11.27
C GLN A 176 -8.70 8.81 -10.55
N TRP A 177 -9.98 8.89 -10.19
CA TRP A 177 -10.76 7.73 -9.75
C TRP A 177 -11.38 7.03 -10.95
N VAL A 178 -11.36 5.70 -10.94
CA VAL A 178 -11.98 4.87 -11.97
C VAL A 178 -12.81 3.75 -11.32
N ASP A 179 -13.83 3.28 -12.04
CA ASP A 179 -14.83 2.37 -11.46
C ASP A 179 -14.54 0.90 -11.75
N SER A 180 -13.66 0.60 -12.70
CA SER A 180 -13.34 -0.77 -13.09
C SER A 180 -11.86 -0.97 -13.43
N PRO A 181 -11.36 -2.22 -13.35
CA PRO A 181 -10.02 -2.57 -13.79
C PRO A 181 -9.74 -2.15 -15.25
N GLU A 182 -10.71 -2.30 -16.15
CA GLU A 182 -10.57 -1.93 -17.56
C GLU A 182 -10.39 -0.42 -17.73
N GLN A 183 -11.11 0.38 -16.93
CA GLN A 183 -10.96 1.83 -16.92
C GLN A 183 -9.59 2.25 -16.37
N LEU A 184 -9.08 1.59 -15.32
CA LEU A 184 -7.73 1.84 -14.82
C LEU A 184 -6.68 1.59 -15.90
N ILE A 185 -6.79 0.46 -16.59
CA ILE A 185 -5.88 0.10 -17.68
C ILE A 185 -5.98 1.08 -18.84
N SER A 186 -7.19 1.50 -19.21
CA SER A 186 -7.42 2.52 -20.25
C SER A 186 -6.80 3.87 -19.88
N ALA A 187 -7.07 4.35 -18.66
CA ALA A 187 -6.52 5.60 -18.13
C ALA A 187 -5.00 5.57 -18.09
N LEU A 188 -4.41 4.47 -17.63
CA LEU A 188 -2.96 4.29 -17.60
C LEU A 188 -2.35 4.34 -19.01
N ARG A 189 -2.98 3.72 -20.02
CA ARG A 189 -2.51 3.83 -21.42
C ARG A 189 -2.56 5.26 -21.94
N GLN A 190 -3.65 5.98 -21.68
CA GLN A 190 -3.85 7.36 -22.13
C GLN A 190 -2.90 8.37 -21.45
N LEU A 191 -2.52 8.12 -20.20
CA LEU A 191 -1.63 8.98 -19.43
C LEU A 191 -0.29 9.20 -20.14
N GLN A 192 0.08 10.46 -20.36
CA GLN A 192 1.42 10.82 -20.81
C GLN A 192 2.34 10.98 -19.62
N LEU A 193 3.40 10.17 -19.54
CA LEU A 193 4.40 10.32 -18.48
C LEU A 193 5.27 11.55 -18.78
N PRO A 194 5.57 12.38 -17.77
CA PRO A 194 6.54 13.46 -17.94
C PRO A 194 7.91 12.88 -18.34
N SER A 195 8.64 13.61 -19.17
CA SER A 195 10.00 13.21 -19.59
C SER A 195 11.07 13.41 -18.51
N ALA A 196 10.72 14.07 -17.41
CA ALA A 196 11.58 14.30 -16.24
C ALA A 196 11.80 12.99 -15.46
N ASP A 197 12.67 12.99 -14.44
CA ASP A 197 12.98 11.76 -13.70
C ASP A 197 11.80 11.39 -12.78
N GLY A 198 11.41 10.12 -12.78
CA GLY A 198 10.21 9.70 -12.06
C GLY A 198 10.22 8.27 -11.56
N PHE A 199 9.34 8.02 -10.61
CA PHE A 199 9.15 6.71 -10.00
C PHE A 199 7.71 6.22 -10.14
N ALA A 200 7.55 5.00 -10.66
CA ALA A 200 6.24 4.38 -10.81
C ALA A 200 6.01 3.29 -9.75
N TRP A 201 4.91 3.38 -9.03
CA TRP A 201 4.49 2.37 -8.07
C TRP A 201 3.08 1.88 -8.39
N GLY A 202 2.84 0.58 -8.21
CA GLY A 202 1.48 0.07 -8.24
C GLY A 202 1.23 -1.18 -7.41
N ALA A 203 0.00 -1.30 -6.93
CA ALA A 203 -0.46 -2.45 -6.18
C ALA A 203 -1.96 -2.74 -6.37
N GLY A 204 -2.34 -4.01 -6.29
CA GLY A 204 -3.74 -4.43 -6.42
C GLY A 204 -3.88 -5.87 -6.88
N GLU A 205 -4.98 -6.18 -7.55
CA GLU A 205 -5.27 -7.50 -8.11
C GLU A 205 -4.20 -7.96 -9.11
N ALA A 206 -3.80 -9.24 -9.02
CA ALA A 206 -2.67 -9.80 -9.75
C ALA A 206 -2.73 -9.62 -11.28
N SER A 207 -3.87 -9.91 -11.92
CA SER A 207 -4.02 -9.80 -13.37
C SER A 207 -4.03 -8.33 -13.83
N MET A 208 -4.65 -7.44 -13.05
CA MET A 208 -4.63 -6.01 -13.32
C MET A 208 -3.22 -5.43 -13.18
N MET A 209 -2.49 -5.81 -12.14
CA MET A 209 -1.13 -5.33 -11.91
C MET A 209 -0.12 -5.88 -12.92
N ALA A 210 -0.31 -7.10 -13.41
CA ALA A 210 0.48 -7.63 -14.51
C ALA A 210 0.32 -6.78 -15.79
N GLN A 211 -0.91 -6.38 -16.11
CA GLN A 211 -1.19 -5.48 -17.25
C GLN A 211 -0.62 -4.08 -17.02
N ALA A 212 -0.82 -3.49 -15.84
CA ALA A 212 -0.28 -2.18 -15.50
C ALA A 212 1.25 -2.15 -15.62
N ARG A 213 1.93 -3.20 -15.14
CA ARG A 213 3.38 -3.35 -15.28
C ARG A 213 3.81 -3.41 -16.74
N ALA A 214 3.13 -4.19 -17.58
CA ALA A 214 3.44 -4.29 -19.00
C ALA A 214 3.29 -2.93 -19.71
N ILE A 215 2.25 -2.17 -19.38
CA ILE A 215 2.04 -0.83 -19.93
C ILE A 215 3.17 0.12 -19.50
N ILE A 216 3.47 0.18 -18.21
CA ILE A 216 4.51 1.07 -17.67
C ILE A 216 5.88 0.74 -18.24
N ALA A 217 6.29 -0.54 -18.20
CA ALA A 217 7.64 -0.94 -18.59
C ALA A 217 7.82 -1.05 -20.12
N ASN A 218 6.84 -1.59 -20.84
CA ASN A 218 7.02 -1.94 -22.25
C ASN A 218 6.38 -0.94 -23.20
N GLU A 219 5.14 -0.50 -22.94
CA GLU A 219 4.45 0.46 -23.82
C GLU A 219 4.99 1.89 -23.61
N LYS A 220 5.27 2.28 -22.36
CA LYS A 220 5.79 3.60 -22.01
C LYS A 220 7.31 3.67 -21.86
N GLY A 221 7.99 2.52 -21.84
CA GLY A 221 9.44 2.44 -21.73
C GLY A 221 10.02 2.92 -20.39
N HIS A 222 9.23 2.92 -19.30
CA HIS A 222 9.69 3.39 -18.00
C HIS A 222 10.77 2.45 -17.42
N PRO A 223 11.87 2.97 -16.83
CA PRO A 223 12.94 2.14 -16.31
C PRO A 223 12.50 1.18 -15.20
N LYS A 224 12.88 -0.10 -15.32
CA LYS A 224 12.49 -1.16 -14.38
C LYS A 224 13.07 -0.99 -12.98
N ASP A 225 14.19 -0.29 -12.85
CA ASP A 225 14.83 0.06 -11.59
C ASP A 225 14.23 1.31 -10.92
N ALA A 226 13.43 2.09 -11.66
CA ALA A 226 12.64 3.21 -11.17
C ALA A 226 11.14 2.87 -11.08
N MET A 227 10.79 1.59 -10.90
CA MET A 227 9.41 1.18 -10.63
C MET A 227 9.28 -0.01 -9.68
N ARG A 228 8.11 -0.11 -9.02
CA ARG A 228 7.65 -1.29 -8.29
C ARG A 228 6.18 -1.53 -8.56
N VAL A 229 5.85 -2.68 -9.13
CA VAL A 229 4.45 -3.11 -9.30
C VAL A 229 4.29 -4.46 -8.63
N ALA A 230 3.43 -4.53 -7.63
CA ALA A 230 3.21 -5.71 -6.80
C ALA A 230 1.75 -6.16 -6.86
N ALA A 231 1.53 -7.46 -6.74
CA ALA A 231 0.17 -7.99 -6.64
C ALA A 231 -0.16 -8.27 -5.18
N TYR A 232 -1.17 -7.60 -4.65
CA TYR A 232 -1.60 -7.68 -3.24
C TYR A 232 -2.59 -8.81 -3.00
N TRP A 233 -3.40 -9.12 -4.01
CA TRP A 233 -4.38 -10.18 -3.93
C TRP A 233 -4.65 -10.77 -5.32
N ARG A 234 -5.35 -11.91 -5.35
CA ARG A 234 -5.78 -12.55 -6.58
C ARG A 234 -7.19 -13.06 -6.40
N HIS A 235 -8.06 -12.79 -7.36
CA HIS A 235 -9.44 -13.28 -7.29
C HIS A 235 -9.47 -14.81 -7.17
N GLY A 236 -10.23 -15.32 -6.18
CA GLY A 236 -10.36 -16.75 -5.91
C GLY A 236 -9.23 -17.39 -5.08
N VAL A 237 -8.27 -16.61 -4.57
CA VAL A 237 -7.17 -17.13 -3.73
C VAL A 237 -7.11 -16.38 -2.40
N SER A 238 -7.11 -17.11 -1.28
CA SER A 238 -7.17 -16.53 0.07
C SER A 238 -5.82 -16.10 0.64
N ASP A 239 -4.69 -16.49 0.03
CA ASP A 239 -3.33 -16.14 0.45
C ASP A 239 -2.41 -15.99 -0.79
N TYR A 240 -2.26 -14.77 -1.31
CA TYR A 240 -1.43 -14.51 -2.48
C TYR A 240 -0.27 -13.57 -2.16
N HIS A 241 0.95 -13.99 -2.49
CA HIS A 241 2.13 -13.15 -2.58
C HIS A 241 2.80 -13.38 -3.92
N ALA A 242 2.96 -12.34 -4.73
CA ALA A 242 3.89 -12.38 -5.86
C ALA A 242 4.57 -11.02 -6.05
N GLU A 243 5.91 -11.04 -6.11
CA GLU A 243 6.64 -10.04 -6.86
C GLU A 243 6.54 -10.43 -8.33
N LEU A 244 5.91 -9.60 -9.16
CA LEU A 244 5.85 -9.81 -10.60
C LEU A 244 7.26 -9.55 -11.15
N SER A 245 7.98 -10.61 -11.51
CA SER A 245 9.35 -10.56 -12.06
C SER A 245 9.43 -9.91 -13.44
#